data_AF-A0A0C9Z5T2-F1
#
_entry.id   AF-A0A0C9Z5T2-F1
#
_cell.length_a   1.000
_cell.length_b   1.000
_cell.length_c   1.000
_cell.angle_alpha   90.00
_cell.angle_beta   90.00
_cell.angle_gamma   90.00
#
_symmetry.space_group_name_H-M   'P 1'
#
loop_
_entity.id
_entity.type
_entity.pdbx_description
1 polymer ?
#
loop_
_entity_poly.entity_id
_entity_poly.type
_entity_poly.pdbx_seq_one_letter_code
_entity_poly.pdbx_strand_id
1 'polypeptide(L)'
;MEPPVCCDIHNPSAFSSYESCVPKASRATQRSRLPKYTKDKYDHALENSLLDWCDEKTAAVYGWACLNDNGPVIMSDHMLDCIVDCAHHRKIKTCQDLKRETGWMDSDLYGEEVLALIRRHAPPLPSVFVSTPLSRSSASSITTAMVAPSPQHQVPTMSTIAYPGTTRKRPSKCSACGQEGHNVRNRVCPNHLSRVLAENKENVR
;
A
#
# COMPACT_ATOMS: atom_id res chain seq x y z
N MET A 1 -12.36 -54.64 -37.30
CA MET A 1 -12.55 -53.66 -36.21
C MET A 1 -11.24 -52.91 -36.08
N GLU A 2 -11.28 -51.59 -36.23
CA GLU A 2 -10.10 -50.72 -36.11
C GLU A 2 -9.95 -50.28 -34.64
N PRO A 3 -8.74 -50.19 -34.09
CA PRO A 3 -8.54 -49.78 -32.70
C PRO A 3 -9.01 -48.34 -32.48
N PRO A 4 -9.63 -48.02 -31.33
CA PRO A 4 -10.19 -46.70 -31.04
C PRO A 4 -9.13 -45.61 -30.82
N VAL A 5 -7.84 -45.97 -30.80
CA VAL A 5 -6.72 -45.06 -30.58
C VAL A 5 -5.58 -45.46 -31.51
N CYS A 6 -4.99 -44.51 -32.24
CA CYS A 6 -3.99 -44.82 -33.26
C CYS A 6 -2.55 -45.01 -32.71
N CYS A 7 -2.24 -44.50 -31.51
CA CYS A 7 -0.98 -44.71 -30.78
C CYS A 7 -1.07 -44.18 -29.34
N ASP A 8 -0.08 -44.47 -28.49
CA ASP A 8 -0.05 -44.08 -27.07
C ASP A 8 -0.19 -42.56 -26.83
N ILE A 9 0.26 -41.74 -27.79
CA ILE A 9 0.13 -40.28 -27.75
C ILE A 9 -1.33 -39.82 -27.90
N HIS A 10 -2.17 -40.59 -28.60
CA HIS A 10 -3.58 -40.27 -28.83
C HIS A 10 -4.51 -40.88 -27.79
N ASN A 11 -3.96 -41.44 -26.70
CA ASN A 11 -4.75 -41.93 -25.58
C ASN A 11 -5.24 -40.75 -24.73
N PRO A 12 -6.54 -40.38 -24.77
CA PRO A 12 -7.05 -39.20 -24.04
C PRO A 12 -6.85 -39.34 -22.53
N SER A 13 -6.89 -40.58 -22.03
CA SER A 13 -6.67 -40.93 -20.62
C SER A 13 -5.30 -40.48 -20.11
N ALA A 14 -4.28 -40.43 -20.98
CA ALA A 14 -2.93 -40.02 -20.63
C ALA A 14 -2.82 -38.52 -20.26
N PHE A 15 -3.81 -37.71 -20.64
CA PHE A 15 -3.84 -36.27 -20.36
C PHE A 15 -4.83 -35.87 -19.26
N SER A 16 -5.54 -36.83 -18.67
CA SER A 16 -6.54 -36.59 -17.61
C SER A 16 -5.96 -35.88 -16.38
N SER A 17 -4.67 -36.06 -16.08
CA SER A 17 -3.97 -35.35 -15.00
C SER A 17 -3.82 -33.84 -15.26
N TYR A 18 -3.86 -33.41 -16.53
CA TYR A 18 -3.80 -32.01 -16.94
C TYR A 18 -5.19 -31.36 -17.06
N GLU A 19 -6.27 -32.14 -16.98
CA GLU A 19 -7.66 -31.63 -16.90
C GLU A 19 -7.97 -31.01 -15.53
N SER A 20 -6.98 -30.91 -14.65
CA SER A 20 -7.11 -30.27 -13.34
C SER A 20 -7.56 -28.81 -13.51
N CYS A 21 -8.70 -28.49 -12.90
CA CYS A 21 -9.21 -27.13 -12.81
C CYS A 21 -8.20 -26.32 -11.98
N VAL A 22 -7.36 -25.51 -12.65
CA VAL A 22 -6.37 -24.67 -11.99
C VAL A 22 -7.09 -23.82 -10.95
N PRO A 23 -6.85 -24.02 -9.65
CA PRO A 23 -7.56 -23.27 -8.63
C PRO A 23 -7.31 -21.79 -8.87
N LYS A 24 -8.39 -21.02 -8.95
CA LYS A 24 -8.31 -19.59 -9.19
C LYS A 24 -7.48 -18.98 -8.07
N ALA A 25 -6.30 -18.47 -8.42
CA ALA A 25 -5.41 -17.85 -7.44
C ALA A 25 -6.20 -16.82 -6.62
N SER A 26 -6.04 -16.89 -5.29
CA SER A 26 -6.61 -15.89 -4.40
C SER A 26 -6.08 -14.52 -4.81
N ARG A 27 -6.95 -13.50 -4.73
CA ARG A 27 -6.59 -12.15 -5.16
C ARG A 27 -5.37 -11.69 -4.35
N ALA A 28 -4.24 -11.49 -5.02
CA ALA A 28 -3.02 -11.01 -4.40
C ALA A 28 -3.31 -9.75 -3.58
N THR A 29 -2.76 -9.69 -2.36
CA THR A 29 -2.85 -8.50 -1.52
C THR A 29 -2.28 -7.31 -2.29
N GLN A 30 -3.07 -6.25 -2.42
CA GLN A 30 -2.64 -5.07 -3.18
C GLN A 30 -1.56 -4.30 -2.42
N ARG A 31 -0.44 -4.02 -3.12
CA ARG A 31 0.58 -3.07 -2.69
C ARG A 31 -0.01 -1.68 -2.59
N SER A 32 0.52 -0.87 -1.67
CA SER A 32 0.14 0.52 -1.51
C SER A 32 0.49 1.32 -2.76
N ARG A 33 -0.41 2.21 -3.18
CA ARG A 33 -0.08 3.24 -4.19
C ARG A 33 0.65 4.38 -3.48
N LEU A 34 1.92 4.57 -3.80
CA LEU A 34 2.75 5.59 -3.20
C LEU A 34 2.67 6.88 -4.02
N PRO A 35 2.47 8.05 -3.38
CA PRO A 35 2.64 9.34 -4.02
C PRO A 35 4.06 9.51 -4.55
N LYS A 36 4.21 10.21 -5.68
CA LYS A 36 5.52 10.65 -6.14
C LYS A 36 6.13 11.60 -5.11
N TYR A 37 7.42 11.47 -4.89
CA TYR A 37 8.17 12.32 -3.98
C TYR A 37 9.59 12.50 -4.53
N THR A 38 10.35 13.37 -3.89
CA THR A 38 11.78 13.55 -4.14
C THR A 38 12.53 12.95 -2.98
N LYS A 39 13.45 12.02 -3.24
CA LYS A 39 14.30 11.39 -2.21
C LYS A 39 14.99 12.48 -1.38
N ASP A 40 14.89 12.36 -0.07
CA ASP A 40 15.58 13.22 0.88
C ASP A 40 16.89 12.56 1.37
N LYS A 41 17.59 13.22 2.28
CA LYS A 41 18.87 12.73 2.83
C LYS A 41 18.74 11.41 3.60
N TYR A 42 17.59 11.13 4.21
CA TYR A 42 17.34 9.90 4.95
C TYR A 42 17.05 8.75 3.97
N ASP A 43 16.33 9.03 2.89
CA ASP A 43 16.07 8.06 1.82
C ASP A 43 17.38 7.61 1.16
N HIS A 44 18.27 8.55 0.82
CA HIS A 44 19.59 8.24 0.27
C HIS A 44 20.49 7.51 1.27
N ALA A 45 20.43 7.87 2.57
CA ALA A 45 21.19 7.16 3.58
C ALA A 45 20.72 5.71 3.74
N LEU A 46 19.40 5.48 3.71
CA LEU A 46 18.83 4.14 3.74
C LEU A 46 19.23 3.33 2.49
N GLU A 47 19.14 3.95 1.31
CA GLU A 47 19.53 3.36 0.03
C GLU A 47 20.99 2.87 0.06
N ASN A 48 21.92 3.73 0.47
CA ASN A 48 23.34 3.36 0.58
C ASN A 48 23.56 2.23 1.60
N SER A 49 22.93 2.31 2.77
CA SER A 49 23.08 1.26 3.79
C SER A 49 22.45 -0.08 3.38
N LEU A 50 21.44 -0.08 2.51
CA LEU A 50 20.90 -1.30 1.91
C LEU A 50 21.85 -1.89 0.86
N LEU A 51 22.51 -1.05 0.06
CA LEU A 51 23.53 -1.48 -0.90
C LEU A 51 24.72 -2.12 -0.19
N ASP A 52 25.30 -1.44 0.80
CA ASP A 52 26.41 -1.96 1.61
C ASP A 52 26.04 -3.31 2.25
N TRP A 53 24.82 -3.40 2.82
CA TRP A 53 24.31 -4.64 3.41
C TRP A 53 24.14 -5.76 2.36
N CYS A 54 23.68 -5.44 1.14
CA CYS A 54 23.55 -6.44 0.07
C CYS A 54 24.90 -6.97 -0.38
N ASP A 55 25.92 -6.11 -0.46
CA ASP A 55 27.29 -6.51 -0.79
C ASP A 55 27.85 -7.44 0.28
N GLU A 56 27.75 -7.04 1.55
CA GLU A 56 28.19 -7.85 2.70
C GLU A 56 27.49 -9.22 2.71
N LYS A 57 26.17 -9.26 2.50
CA LYS A 57 25.42 -10.51 2.48
C LYS A 57 25.75 -11.38 1.29
N THR A 58 25.95 -10.79 0.11
CA THR A 58 26.34 -11.54 -1.08
C THR A 58 27.71 -12.18 -0.89
N ALA A 59 28.68 -11.43 -0.37
CA ALA A 59 30.00 -11.97 -0.05
C ALA A 59 29.93 -13.07 1.02
N ALA A 60 29.07 -12.92 2.03
CA ALA A 60 28.91 -13.91 3.09
C ALA A 60 28.24 -15.21 2.63
N VAL A 61 27.22 -15.13 1.77
CA VAL A 61 26.43 -16.29 1.33
C VAL A 61 27.04 -16.99 0.11
N TYR A 62 27.53 -16.22 -0.86
CA TYR A 62 28.00 -16.73 -2.15
C TYR A 62 29.50 -16.56 -2.37
N GLY A 63 30.21 -15.92 -1.43
CA GLY A 63 31.64 -15.66 -1.51
C GLY A 63 32.00 -14.37 -2.25
N TRP A 64 33.20 -13.87 -1.98
CA TRP A 64 33.71 -12.63 -2.56
C TRP A 64 33.77 -12.67 -4.10
N ALA A 65 34.11 -13.82 -4.70
CA ALA A 65 34.15 -13.96 -6.15
C ALA A 65 32.76 -13.71 -6.80
N CYS A 66 31.68 -14.18 -6.17
CA CYS A 66 30.32 -13.94 -6.67
C CYS A 66 29.98 -12.45 -6.64
N LEU A 67 30.31 -11.76 -5.55
CA LEU A 67 30.12 -10.30 -5.44
C LEU A 67 30.91 -9.55 -6.51
N ASN A 68 32.17 -9.91 -6.75
CA ASN A 68 33.02 -9.25 -7.73
C ASN A 68 32.54 -9.45 -9.18
N ASP A 69 32.07 -10.65 -9.50
CA ASP A 69 31.73 -11.01 -10.88
C ASP A 69 30.28 -10.64 -11.25
N ASN A 70 29.34 -10.75 -10.30
CA ASN A 70 27.91 -10.57 -10.54
C ASN A 70 27.29 -9.37 -9.81
N GLY A 71 28.01 -8.75 -8.88
CA GLY A 71 27.45 -7.75 -7.97
C GLY A 71 26.57 -8.36 -6.86
N PRO A 72 25.87 -7.52 -6.09
CA PRO A 72 24.95 -7.98 -5.06
C PRO A 72 23.75 -8.73 -5.64
N VAL A 73 23.59 -10.02 -5.28
CA VAL A 73 22.52 -10.89 -5.80
C VAL A 73 21.38 -11.13 -4.80
N ILE A 74 21.55 -10.70 -3.55
CA ILE A 74 20.56 -10.89 -2.47
C ILE A 74 19.27 -10.11 -2.74
N MET A 75 19.39 -8.93 -3.34
CA MET A 75 18.28 -8.03 -3.61
C MET A 75 18.54 -7.29 -4.92
N SER A 76 17.54 -7.19 -5.78
CA SER A 76 17.66 -6.39 -7.01
C SER A 76 17.46 -4.90 -6.75
N ASP A 77 18.04 -4.05 -7.61
CA ASP A 77 17.92 -2.59 -7.53
C ASP A 77 16.46 -2.13 -7.43
N HIS A 78 15.57 -2.71 -8.25
CA HIS A 78 14.14 -2.40 -8.21
C HIS A 78 13.51 -2.73 -6.84
N MET A 79 13.95 -3.82 -6.20
CA MET A 79 13.45 -4.20 -4.88
C MET A 79 13.94 -3.21 -3.81
N LEU A 80 15.20 -2.79 -3.91
CA LEU A 80 15.80 -1.78 -3.04
C LEU A 80 15.04 -0.45 -3.15
N ASP A 81 14.80 0.04 -4.37
CA ASP A 81 13.99 1.23 -4.63
C ASP A 81 12.58 1.10 -4.02
N CYS A 82 11.92 -0.06 -4.21
CA CYS A 82 10.61 -0.30 -3.60
C CYS A 82 10.65 -0.22 -2.06
N ILE A 83 11.71 -0.72 -1.42
CA ILE A 83 11.88 -0.66 0.02
C ILE A 83 12.05 0.79 0.47
N VAL A 84 12.91 1.55 -0.20
CA VAL A 84 13.16 2.97 0.09
C VAL A 84 11.87 3.78 -0.07
N ASP A 85 11.15 3.60 -1.18
CA ASP A 85 9.87 4.26 -1.43
C ASP A 85 8.84 3.92 -0.34
N CYS A 86 8.71 2.64 0.02
CA CYS A 86 7.77 2.20 1.05
C CYS A 86 8.18 2.71 2.45
N ALA A 87 9.47 2.79 2.74
CA ALA A 87 10.02 3.31 3.99
C ALA A 87 9.76 4.81 4.13
N HIS A 88 9.98 5.59 3.06
CA HIS A 88 9.68 7.03 3.00
C HIS A 88 8.23 7.30 3.41
N HIS A 89 7.29 6.54 2.83
CA HIS A 89 5.85 6.63 3.14
C HIS A 89 5.42 5.88 4.41
N ARG A 90 6.38 5.39 5.20
CA ARG A 90 6.17 4.67 6.48
C ARG A 90 5.22 3.48 6.36
N LYS A 91 5.25 2.78 5.21
CA LYS A 91 4.39 1.61 4.93
C LYS A 91 4.93 0.31 5.52
N ILE A 92 6.23 0.24 5.77
CA ILE A 92 6.89 -0.94 6.34
C ILE A 92 7.10 -0.73 7.84
N LYS A 93 6.37 -1.48 8.69
CA LYS A 93 6.56 -1.49 10.15
C LYS A 93 6.99 -2.86 10.67
N THR A 94 6.63 -3.91 9.93
CA THR A 94 6.86 -5.32 10.24
C THR A 94 7.40 -6.05 9.02
N CYS A 95 7.99 -7.25 9.22
CA CYS A 95 8.41 -8.12 8.11
C CYS A 95 7.23 -8.53 7.20
N GLN A 96 6.03 -8.66 7.76
CA GLN A 96 4.83 -8.91 6.97
C GLN A 96 4.47 -7.72 6.06
N ASP A 97 4.69 -6.48 6.52
CA ASP A 97 4.54 -5.31 5.67
C ASP A 97 5.59 -5.29 4.57
N LEU A 98 6.85 -5.56 4.90
CA LEU A 98 7.93 -5.66 3.92
C LEU A 98 7.57 -6.66 2.81
N LYS A 99 7.17 -7.88 3.18
CA LYS A 99 6.73 -8.92 2.23
C LYS A 99 5.54 -8.46 1.39
N ARG A 100 4.53 -7.87 2.02
CA ARG A 100 3.30 -7.45 1.33
C ARG A 100 3.55 -6.30 0.34
N GLU A 101 4.31 -5.30 0.73
CA GLU A 101 4.53 -4.10 -0.09
C GLU A 101 5.53 -4.35 -1.22
N THR A 102 6.54 -5.19 -0.99
CA THR A 102 7.64 -5.41 -1.95
C THR A 102 7.51 -6.71 -2.74
N GLY A 103 6.85 -7.72 -2.16
CA GLY A 103 6.82 -9.09 -2.70
C GLY A 103 8.18 -9.79 -2.66
N TRP A 104 9.14 -9.27 -1.91
CA TRP A 104 10.47 -9.86 -1.81
C TRP A 104 10.40 -11.24 -1.15
N MET A 105 10.91 -12.27 -1.84
CA MET A 105 10.82 -13.65 -1.38
C MET A 105 11.63 -13.90 -0.11
N ASP A 106 12.78 -13.26 0.01
CA ASP A 106 13.68 -13.44 1.15
C ASP A 106 13.32 -12.54 2.35
N SER A 107 12.15 -11.89 2.31
CA SER A 107 11.64 -11.10 3.45
C SER A 107 11.51 -11.93 4.73
N ASP A 108 11.30 -13.24 4.61
CA ASP A 108 11.19 -14.13 5.77
C ASP A 108 12.58 -14.45 6.37
N LEU A 109 13.63 -14.41 5.55
CA LEU A 109 15.00 -14.74 5.95
C LEU A 109 15.77 -13.51 6.44
N TYR A 110 15.65 -12.39 5.73
CA TYR A 110 16.43 -11.17 5.96
C TYR A 110 15.59 -9.99 6.44
N GLY A 111 14.26 -10.17 6.59
CA GLY A 111 13.35 -9.07 6.86
C GLY A 111 13.66 -8.29 8.12
N GLU A 112 14.09 -8.95 9.21
CA GLU A 112 14.40 -8.26 10.47
C GLU A 112 15.65 -7.37 10.36
N GLU A 113 16.66 -7.81 9.61
CA GLU A 113 17.88 -7.02 9.37
C GLU A 113 17.56 -5.78 8.54
N VAL A 114 16.82 -5.96 7.46
CA VAL A 114 16.35 -4.86 6.61
C VAL A 114 15.44 -3.91 7.39
N LEU A 115 14.56 -4.44 8.24
CA LEU A 115 13.68 -3.62 9.07
C LEU A 115 14.46 -2.82 10.12
N ALA A 116 15.57 -3.36 10.65
CA ALA A 116 16.47 -2.62 11.51
C ALA A 116 17.15 -1.46 10.77
N LEU A 117 17.56 -1.66 9.51
CA LEU A 117 18.07 -0.57 8.65
C LEU A 117 17.01 0.51 8.43
N ILE A 118 15.80 0.13 8.02
CA ILE A 118 14.68 1.08 7.83
C ILE A 118 14.44 1.92 9.09
N ARG A 119 14.43 1.29 10.28
CA ARG A 119 14.23 2.00 11.56
C ARG A 119 15.39 2.94 11.88
N ARG A 120 16.64 2.53 11.61
CA ARG A 120 17.84 3.34 11.86
C ARG A 120 17.86 4.63 11.04
N HIS A 121 17.36 4.58 9.81
CA HIS A 121 17.36 5.73 8.89
C HIS A 121 16.01 6.48 8.85
N ALA A 122 15.04 6.14 9.71
CA ALA A 122 13.74 6.80 9.70
C ALA A 122 13.85 8.29 10.08
N PRO A 123 13.21 9.21 9.33
CA PRO A 123 13.19 10.63 9.67
C PRO A 123 12.54 10.88 11.05
N PRO A 124 13.06 11.83 11.85
CA PRO A 124 12.46 12.23 13.12
C PRO A 124 10.97 12.57 12.95
N LEU A 125 10.13 12.12 13.88
CA LEU A 125 8.73 12.52 13.90
C LEU A 125 8.66 14.02 14.25
N PRO A 126 7.89 14.84 13.51
CA PRO A 126 7.67 16.22 13.90
C PRO A 126 7.01 16.25 15.29
N SER A 127 7.67 16.86 16.26
CA SER A 127 7.11 17.06 17.60
C SER A 127 5.95 18.04 17.52
N VAL A 128 4.75 17.61 17.93
CA VAL A 128 3.53 18.43 17.91
C VAL A 128 3.34 19.21 19.23
N PHE A 129 4.29 19.13 20.17
CA PHE A 129 4.18 19.84 21.44
C PHE A 129 4.72 21.26 21.35
N VAL A 130 3.95 22.15 20.74
CA VAL A 130 4.05 23.59 21.08
C VAL A 130 3.12 23.80 22.27
N SER A 131 3.63 23.57 23.48
CA SER A 131 2.98 24.06 24.68
C SER A 131 3.11 25.57 24.69
N THR A 132 2.14 26.28 24.10
CA THR A 132 2.01 27.72 24.28
C THR A 132 1.76 27.97 25.78
N PRO A 133 2.66 28.63 26.52
CA PRO A 133 2.38 28.96 27.90
C PRO A 133 1.24 29.99 27.92
N LEU A 134 0.06 29.58 28.40
CA LEU A 134 -1.01 30.49 28.77
C LEU A 134 -0.52 31.32 29.96
N SER A 135 -0.05 32.55 29.68
CA SER A 135 0.17 33.56 30.71
C SER A 135 -1.15 33.81 31.42
N ARG A 136 -1.25 33.26 32.64
CA ARG A 136 -2.36 33.42 33.56
C ARG A 136 -2.37 34.87 34.05
N SER A 137 -3.25 35.70 33.51
CA SER A 137 -3.58 37.00 34.12
C SER A 137 -4.32 36.77 35.43
N SER A 138 -3.73 37.21 36.52
CA SER A 138 -4.29 37.24 37.86
C SER A 138 -5.42 38.29 37.95
N ALA A 139 -6.60 37.87 38.42
CA ALA A 139 -7.57 38.77 39.06
C ALA A 139 -8.33 37.99 40.14
N SER A 140 -8.10 38.36 41.39
CA SER A 140 -8.85 37.92 42.57
C SER A 140 -10.20 38.64 42.66
N SER A 141 -11.26 37.95 43.11
CA SER A 141 -11.97 38.22 44.40
C SER A 141 -13.32 37.46 44.56
N ILE A 142 -13.35 36.53 45.53
CA ILE A 142 -14.25 36.34 46.70
C ILE A 142 -15.81 36.34 46.60
N THR A 143 -16.42 35.28 47.22
CA THR A 143 -17.80 35.08 47.82
C THR A 143 -19.03 35.07 46.89
N THR A 144 -20.15 34.36 47.11
CA THR A 144 -20.86 33.84 48.31
C THR A 144 -21.77 32.63 47.92
N ALA A 145 -22.28 31.91 48.91
CA ALA A 145 -23.01 30.63 48.86
C ALA A 145 -24.50 30.65 48.41
N MET A 146 -25.00 29.44 48.11
CA MET A 146 -26.27 28.81 48.56
C MET A 146 -27.29 28.31 47.49
N VAL A 147 -27.84 27.12 47.83
CA VAL A 147 -29.15 26.51 47.54
C VAL A 147 -29.27 25.48 46.38
N ALA A 148 -29.76 24.30 46.79
CA ALA A 148 -30.21 23.07 46.10
C ALA A 148 -31.46 23.30 45.20
N PRO A 149 -32.18 22.29 44.62
CA PRO A 149 -32.13 20.83 44.78
C PRO A 149 -32.27 19.97 43.49
N SER A 150 -32.16 18.65 43.69
CA SER A 150 -32.48 17.56 42.75
C SER A 150 -33.87 17.66 42.12
N PRO A 151 -34.08 16.96 40.98
CA PRO A 151 -34.96 15.78 41.05
C PRO A 151 -34.43 14.55 40.30
N GLN A 152 -34.81 13.39 40.85
CA GLN A 152 -34.80 12.05 40.23
C GLN A 152 -35.38 12.07 38.81
N HIS A 153 -34.97 11.15 37.92
CA HIS A 153 -35.82 10.48 36.89
C HIS A 153 -34.99 9.31 36.30
N GLN A 154 -35.37 8.06 36.64
CA GLN A 154 -36.06 7.10 35.76
C GLN A 154 -35.19 6.40 34.72
N VAL A 155 -35.03 5.09 34.93
CA VAL A 155 -34.60 4.07 33.95
C VAL A 155 -35.70 3.93 32.90
N PRO A 156 -35.36 3.72 31.61
CA PRO A 156 -35.79 2.45 31.01
C PRO A 156 -34.83 1.85 29.95
N THR A 157 -34.71 0.52 30.06
CA THR A 157 -35.00 -0.48 29.02
C THR A 157 -34.08 -0.62 27.80
N MET A 158 -33.51 -1.83 27.72
CA MET A 158 -32.84 -2.39 26.55
C MET A 158 -33.75 -2.43 25.31
N SER A 159 -33.20 -2.14 24.14
CA SER A 159 -33.74 -2.63 22.87
C SER A 159 -32.66 -2.76 21.80
N THR A 160 -32.40 -4.03 21.49
CA THR A 160 -32.43 -4.61 20.15
C THR A 160 -31.42 -4.15 19.11
N ILE A 161 -30.56 -5.11 18.77
CA ILE A 161 -29.69 -5.22 17.60
C ILE A 161 -30.43 -4.81 16.33
N ALA A 162 -29.96 -3.76 15.66
CA ALA A 162 -30.31 -3.45 14.28
C ALA A 162 -29.03 -3.42 13.44
N TYR A 163 -28.90 -4.41 12.56
CA TYR A 163 -27.87 -4.47 11.52
C TYR A 163 -28.05 -3.28 10.55
N PRO A 164 -27.03 -2.44 10.31
CA PRO A 164 -27.11 -1.47 9.23
C PRO A 164 -26.89 -2.19 7.90
N GLY A 165 -27.96 -2.19 7.10
CA GLY A 165 -28.02 -2.74 5.76
C GLY A 165 -27.02 -2.10 4.79
N THR A 166 -26.79 -2.86 3.71
CA THR A 166 -26.04 -2.54 2.51
C THR A 166 -26.04 -1.05 2.16
N THR A 167 -24.89 -0.39 2.29
CA THR A 167 -24.68 0.95 1.73
C THR A 167 -24.75 0.86 0.20
N ARG A 168 -25.83 1.38 -0.41
CA ARG A 168 -25.88 1.61 -1.85
C ARG A 168 -24.76 2.57 -2.21
N LYS A 169 -23.71 2.08 -2.87
CA LYS A 169 -22.62 2.90 -3.40
C LYS A 169 -23.24 3.94 -4.33
N ARG A 170 -23.05 5.23 -4.01
CA ARG A 170 -23.44 6.30 -4.93
C ARG A 170 -22.66 6.11 -6.23
N PRO A 171 -23.33 6.15 -7.40
CA PRO A 171 -22.64 6.02 -8.67
C PRO A 171 -21.60 7.15 -8.80
N SER A 172 -20.40 6.80 -9.26
CA SER A 172 -19.33 7.78 -9.46
C SER A 172 -19.74 8.78 -10.53
N LYS A 173 -19.63 10.07 -10.22
CA LYS A 173 -19.79 11.17 -11.18
C LYS A 173 -18.49 11.39 -11.94
N CYS A 174 -18.59 11.62 -13.24
CA CYS A 174 -17.45 12.01 -14.05
C CYS A 174 -16.96 13.40 -13.66
N SER A 175 -15.68 13.55 -13.31
CA SER A 175 -15.11 14.85 -12.94
C SER A 175 -15.00 15.84 -14.10
N ALA A 176 -15.09 15.38 -15.37
CA ALA A 176 -14.99 16.24 -16.54
C ALA A 176 -16.35 16.73 -17.08
N CYS A 177 -17.42 15.93 -16.97
CA CYS A 177 -18.75 16.32 -17.47
C CYS A 177 -19.86 16.28 -16.42
N GLY A 178 -19.57 15.84 -15.19
CA GLY A 178 -20.54 15.77 -14.08
C GLY A 178 -21.56 14.63 -14.14
N GLN A 179 -21.64 13.91 -15.27
CA GLN A 179 -22.63 12.85 -15.48
C GLN A 179 -22.28 11.55 -14.73
N GLU A 180 -23.30 10.81 -14.31
CA GLU A 180 -23.17 9.52 -13.61
C GLU A 180 -23.02 8.36 -14.61
N GLY A 181 -22.50 7.22 -14.14
CA GLY A 181 -22.35 6.00 -14.96
C GLY A 181 -21.03 5.86 -15.72
N HIS A 182 -20.16 6.87 -15.68
CA HIS A 182 -18.79 6.80 -16.21
C HIS A 182 -17.84 7.75 -15.46
N ASN A 183 -16.52 7.59 -15.65
CA ASN A 183 -15.51 8.52 -15.13
C ASN A 183 -14.75 9.22 -16.27
N VAL A 184 -13.88 10.18 -15.94
CA VAL A 184 -13.13 11.02 -16.92
C VAL A 184 -12.26 10.22 -17.91
N ARG A 185 -11.89 8.97 -17.57
CA ARG A 185 -11.08 8.09 -18.41
C ARG A 185 -11.90 7.20 -19.35
N ASN A 186 -13.24 7.16 -19.20
CA ASN A 186 -14.08 6.37 -20.10
C ASN A 186 -14.30 7.13 -21.41
N ARG A 187 -14.13 6.43 -22.55
CA ARG A 187 -14.30 7.00 -23.91
C ARG A 187 -15.72 7.45 -24.25
N VAL A 188 -16.70 7.01 -23.45
CA VAL A 188 -18.10 7.47 -23.55
C VAL A 188 -18.29 8.89 -23.00
N CYS A 189 -17.31 9.43 -22.27
CA CYS A 189 -17.38 10.80 -21.79
C CYS A 189 -17.30 11.78 -22.97
N PRO A 190 -18.23 12.74 -23.09
CA PRO A 190 -18.15 13.76 -24.14
C PRO A 190 -16.87 14.60 -24.02
N ASN A 191 -16.38 14.82 -22.80
CA ASN A 191 -15.17 15.59 -22.50
C ASN A 191 -13.91 14.72 -22.39
N HIS A 192 -13.91 13.52 -22.97
CA HIS A 192 -12.73 12.65 -22.96
C HIS A 192 -11.58 13.30 -23.76
N LEU A 193 -10.34 13.23 -23.25
CA LEU A 193 -9.15 13.83 -23.88
C LEU A 193 -9.00 13.49 -25.37
N SER A 194 -9.34 12.27 -25.77
CA SER A 194 -9.26 11.87 -27.18
C SER A 194 -10.26 12.57 -28.10
N ARG A 195 -11.36 13.13 -27.58
CA ARG A 195 -12.32 13.94 -28.35
C ARG A 195 -11.95 15.42 -28.35
N VAL A 196 -11.51 15.96 -27.22
CA VAL A 196 -10.99 17.35 -27.13
C VAL A 196 -9.79 17.56 -28.05
N LEU A 197 -8.92 16.54 -28.20
CA LEU A 197 -7.80 16.60 -29.14
C LEU A 197 -8.22 16.48 -30.62
N ALA A 198 -9.41 15.97 -30.90
CA ALA A 198 -9.93 15.89 -32.27
C ALA A 198 -10.51 17.24 -32.74
N GLU A 199 -11.15 18.01 -31.85
CA GLU A 199 -11.68 19.34 -32.19
C GLU A 199 -10.58 20.39 -32.46
N ASN A 200 -9.36 20.19 -31.93
CA ASN A 200 -8.24 21.11 -32.14
C ASN A 200 -7.44 20.87 -33.45
N LYS A 201 -7.92 19.98 -34.33
CA LYS A 201 -7.23 19.65 -35.60
C LYS A 201 -7.91 20.19 -36.84
N GLU A 202 -9.02 20.92 -36.71
CA GLU A 202 -9.74 21.54 -37.80
C GLU A 202 -9.52 23.07 -37.77
N ASN A 203 -8.31 23.52 -38.13
CA ASN A 203 -8.06 24.85 -38.68
C ASN A 203 -6.59 24.97 -39.09
N VAL A 204 -6.26 24.44 -40.27
CA VAL A 204 -5.16 24.94 -41.08
C VAL A 204 -5.75 25.21 -42.46
N ARG A 205 -6.02 26.50 -42.72
CA ARG A 205 -6.29 27.05 -44.05
C ARG A 205 -4.98 27.27 -44.78
#